data_AF-W2WWS7-F1
#
_entry.id   AF-W2WWS7-F1
#
_cell.length_a   1.000
_cell.length_b   1.000
_cell.length_c   1.000
_cell.angle_alpha   90.00
_cell.angle_beta   90.00
_cell.angle_gamma   90.00
#
_symmetry.space_group_name_H-M   'P 1'
#
loop_
_entity.id
_entity.type
_entity.pdbx_description
1 polymer ?
#
loop_
_entity_poly.entity_id
_entity_poly.type
_entity_poly.pdbx_seq_one_letter_code
_entity_poly.pdbx_strand_id
1 'polypeptide(L)'
;MAETGGILTGFLPALTEQISESVVEVTGEVENALHKRLESTGSKKKQAKQLNAVAKGSGKYMAKVHRAFEKNFDKFELYVRRNIVAVPDALVDEVAQIRAEKQEKDGDQSNAAAQETEDMALLTREEREERTLDNQLEALRLKLRELTASNQRLEMEKKALDQRTQHFQGFVAQVAFLDDVPEQTISPLKRTAEHISALHDAFLKMDSIQAALEEDTRQFKKSKVATRGSFRNLHKRFTARTAEMTYRTTEDLEELHSKLLTM
;
A
#
# COMPACT_ATOMS: atom_id res chain seq x y z
N MET A 1 -9.44 32.73 50.31
CA MET A 1 -8.33 32.23 49.48
C MET A 1 -8.94 31.85 48.15
N ALA A 2 -8.90 32.77 47.18
CA ALA A 2 -9.44 32.52 45.86
C ALA A 2 -8.51 31.53 45.16
N GLU A 3 -9.05 30.38 44.75
CA GLU A 3 -8.35 29.47 43.86
C GLU A 3 -8.03 30.23 42.58
N THR A 4 -6.76 30.58 42.41
CA THR A 4 -6.21 31.10 41.15
C THR A 4 -6.30 30.00 40.11
N GLY A 5 -7.47 29.86 39.48
CA GLY A 5 -7.71 29.06 38.29
C GLY A 5 -6.97 29.66 37.09
N GLY A 6 -5.65 29.58 37.09
CA GLY A 6 -4.82 29.89 35.93
C GLY A 6 -4.82 28.74 34.93
N ILE A 7 -4.47 29.03 33.67
CA ILE A 7 -4.36 28.09 32.53
C ILE A 7 -3.64 26.76 32.87
N LEU A 8 -2.79 26.77 33.90
CA LEU A 8 -1.97 25.64 34.33
C LEU A 8 -2.61 24.72 35.38
N THR A 9 -3.76 25.06 35.96
CA THR A 9 -4.41 24.21 37.00
C THR A 9 -4.90 22.89 36.45
N GLY A 10 -5.35 22.83 35.19
CA GLY A 10 -5.67 21.58 34.49
C GLY A 10 -4.49 20.95 33.74
N PHE A 11 -3.53 21.76 33.29
CA PHE A 11 -2.39 21.28 32.50
C PHE A 11 -1.38 20.49 33.33
N LEU A 12 -1.03 20.94 34.54
CA LEU A 12 -0.02 20.26 35.36
C LEU A 12 -0.46 18.85 35.79
N PRO A 13 -1.70 18.62 36.26
CA PRO A 13 -2.20 17.27 36.52
C PRO A 13 -2.24 16.38 35.27
N ALA A 14 -2.70 16.91 34.14
CA ALA A 14 -2.75 16.17 32.87
C ALA A 14 -1.34 15.79 32.37
N LEU A 15 -0.35 16.67 32.57
CA LEU A 15 1.05 16.39 32.24
C LEU A 15 1.63 15.29 33.15
N THR A 16 1.30 15.29 34.44
CA THR A 16 1.71 14.21 35.36
C THR A 16 1.14 12.86 34.91
N GLU A 17 -0.14 12.83 34.53
CA GLU A 17 -0.82 11.62 34.05
C GLU A 17 -0.17 11.08 32.77
N GLN A 18 0.05 11.95 31.77
CA GLN A 18 0.76 11.57 30.53
C GLN A 18 2.19 11.06 30.78
N ILE A 19 2.93 11.66 31.70
CA ILE A 19 4.27 11.19 32.07
C ILE A 19 4.19 9.82 32.74
N SER A 20 3.20 9.57 33.59
CA SER A 20 3.02 8.27 34.24
C SER A 20 2.71 7.17 33.21
N GLU A 21 1.83 7.45 32.24
CA GLU A 21 1.51 6.53 31.14
C GLU A 21 2.76 6.25 30.29
N SER A 22 3.51 7.29 29.93
CA SER A 22 4.76 7.14 29.18
C SER A 22 5.80 6.30 29.91
N VAL A 23 5.94 6.44 31.23
CA VAL A 23 6.85 5.60 32.02
C VAL A 23 6.43 4.13 31.95
N VAL A 24 5.13 3.82 31.98
CA VAL A 24 4.59 2.46 31.83
C VAL A 24 4.89 1.91 30.43
N GLU A 25 4.69 2.68 29.36
CA GLU A 25 5.03 2.25 28.00
C GLU A 25 6.52 1.92 27.87
N VAL A 26 7.39 2.81 28.37
CA VAL A 26 8.85 2.61 28.35
C VAL A 26 9.26 1.40 29.21
N THR A 27 8.53 1.04 30.27
CA THR A 27 8.79 -0.22 30.99
C THR A 27 8.63 -1.44 30.08
N GLY A 28 7.54 -1.49 29.30
CA GLY A 28 7.27 -2.60 28.38
C GLY A 28 8.29 -2.66 27.24
N GLU A 29 8.76 -1.52 26.75
CA GLU A 29 9.82 -1.44 25.75
C GLU A 29 11.17 -1.94 26.28
N VAL A 30 11.55 -1.52 27.49
CA VAL A 30 12.79 -1.97 28.14
C VAL A 30 12.75 -3.47 28.41
N GLU A 31 11.62 -4.01 28.86
CA GLU A 31 11.42 -5.45 29.03
C GLU A 31 11.58 -6.20 27.71
N ASN A 32 10.91 -5.75 26.65
CA ASN A 32 11.03 -6.35 25.33
C ASN A 32 12.45 -6.27 24.76
N ALA A 33 13.15 -5.15 24.97
CA ALA A 33 14.53 -4.97 24.55
C ALA A 33 15.48 -5.91 25.32
N LEU A 34 15.29 -6.05 26.63
CA LEU A 34 16.05 -6.99 27.46
C LEU A 34 15.75 -8.45 27.06
N HIS A 35 14.50 -8.77 26.76
CA HIS A 35 14.09 -10.09 26.24
C HIS A 35 14.78 -10.44 24.92
N LYS A 36 14.88 -9.49 23.98
CA LYS A 36 15.57 -9.68 22.69
C LYS A 36 17.09 -9.84 22.84
N ARG A 37 17.70 -9.24 23.88
CA ARG A 37 19.15 -9.34 24.15
C ARG A 37 19.56 -10.57 24.95
N LEU A 38 18.62 -11.29 25.55
CA LEU A 38 18.92 -12.56 26.24
C LEU A 38 19.21 -13.65 25.22
N GLU A 39 20.41 -14.21 25.28
CA GLU A 39 20.76 -15.38 24.47
C GLU A 39 19.91 -16.60 24.85
N SER A 40 19.51 -17.37 23.83
CA SER A 40 18.74 -18.61 24.04
C SER A 40 19.60 -19.63 24.76
N THR A 41 19.25 -19.96 26.01
CA THR A 41 20.03 -20.91 26.83
C THR A 41 19.81 -22.39 26.47
N GLY A 42 19.24 -22.70 25.30
CA GLY A 42 19.00 -24.07 24.78
C GLY A 42 17.99 -24.90 25.58
N SER A 43 17.79 -24.59 26.87
CA SER A 43 16.83 -25.22 27.77
C SER A 43 15.67 -24.27 28.06
N LYS A 44 14.48 -24.60 27.56
CA LYS A 44 13.25 -23.82 27.75
C LYS A 44 12.97 -23.49 29.23
N LYS A 45 13.30 -24.41 30.15
CA LYS A 45 13.10 -24.23 31.59
C LYS A 45 14.07 -23.21 32.21
N LYS A 46 15.32 -23.16 31.74
CA LYS A 46 16.31 -22.17 32.21
C LYS A 46 16.02 -20.80 31.61
N GLN A 47 15.66 -20.76 30.32
CA GLN A 47 15.25 -19.54 29.63
C GLN A 47 14.01 -18.91 30.30
N ALA A 48 12.97 -19.70 30.61
CA ALA A 48 11.79 -19.18 31.32
C ALA A 48 12.13 -18.59 32.70
N LYS A 49 13.07 -19.19 33.44
CA LYS A 49 13.54 -18.65 34.73
C LYS A 49 14.30 -17.34 34.55
N GLN A 50 15.14 -17.22 33.52
CA GLN A 50 15.86 -15.99 33.19
C GLN A 50 14.90 -14.88 32.77
N LEU A 51 13.93 -15.17 31.90
CA LEU A 51 12.91 -14.22 31.47
C LEU A 51 12.09 -13.69 32.66
N ASN A 52 11.68 -14.58 33.58
CA ASN A 52 10.96 -14.19 34.78
C ASN A 52 11.83 -13.35 35.74
N ALA A 53 13.12 -13.68 35.86
CA ALA A 53 14.05 -12.87 36.64
C ALA A 53 14.26 -11.47 36.04
N VAL A 54 14.34 -11.37 34.70
CA VAL A 54 14.43 -10.09 34.00
C VAL A 54 13.16 -9.27 34.18
N ALA A 55 11.97 -9.84 33.93
CA ALA A 55 10.69 -9.14 34.14
C ALA A 55 10.52 -8.65 35.59
N LYS A 56 10.93 -9.44 36.58
CA LYS A 56 10.91 -9.01 38.00
C LYS A 56 11.96 -7.93 38.29
N GLY A 57 13.11 -7.99 37.64
CA GLY A 57 14.20 -7.02 37.80
C GLY A 57 13.85 -5.66 37.19
N SER A 58 13.39 -5.67 35.93
CA SER A 58 12.90 -4.49 35.19
C SER A 58 11.72 -3.86 35.92
N GLY A 59 10.71 -4.63 36.30
CA GLY A 59 9.55 -4.10 37.03
C GLY A 59 9.95 -3.42 38.35
N LYS A 60 10.87 -4.00 39.12
CA LYS A 60 11.40 -3.37 40.35
C LYS A 60 12.21 -2.11 40.07
N TYR A 61 13.04 -2.12 39.02
CA TYR A 61 13.84 -0.96 38.64
C TYR A 61 12.94 0.18 38.18
N MET A 62 11.99 -0.10 37.29
CA MET A 62 11.07 0.91 36.78
C MET A 62 10.11 1.43 37.83
N ALA A 63 9.70 0.61 38.80
CA ALA A 63 8.95 1.11 39.96
C ALA A 63 9.76 2.13 40.79
N LYS A 64 11.08 1.97 40.90
CA LYS A 64 11.96 2.97 41.54
C LYS A 64 12.08 4.24 40.69
N VAL A 65 12.19 4.08 39.37
CA VAL A 65 12.23 5.19 38.42
C VAL A 65 10.93 5.99 38.50
N HIS A 66 9.76 5.34 38.42
CA HIS A 66 8.44 5.96 38.56
C HIS A 66 8.34 6.76 39.86
N ARG A 67 8.70 6.13 40.99
CA ARG A 67 8.65 6.80 42.30
C ARG A 67 9.64 7.97 42.42
N ALA A 68 10.76 7.93 41.71
CA ALA A 68 11.70 9.05 41.65
C ALA A 68 11.16 10.17 40.76
N PHE A 69 10.52 9.83 39.64
CA PHE A 69 9.86 10.78 38.75
C PHE A 69 8.71 11.49 39.45
N GLU A 70 7.79 10.77 40.10
CA GLU A 70 6.70 11.37 40.90
C GLU A 70 7.25 12.40 41.89
N LYS A 71 8.23 12.01 42.71
CA LYS A 71 8.82 12.92 43.70
C LYS A 71 9.50 14.14 43.08
N ASN A 72 10.14 13.99 41.93
CA ASN A 72 10.78 15.10 41.24
C ASN A 72 9.74 15.99 40.56
N PHE A 73 8.66 15.41 40.06
CA PHE A 73 7.56 16.13 39.44
C PHE A 73 6.75 16.89 40.49
N ASP A 74 6.49 16.33 41.67
CA ASP A 74 5.87 17.04 42.79
C ASP A 74 6.67 18.31 43.15
N LYS A 75 8.01 18.21 43.16
CA LYS A 75 8.90 19.36 43.39
C LYS A 75 8.84 20.37 42.26
N PHE A 76 8.79 19.89 41.02
CA PHE A 76 8.65 20.75 39.85
C PHE A 76 7.31 21.49 39.86
N GLU A 77 6.21 20.80 40.11
CA GLU A 77 4.87 21.37 40.26
C GLU A 77 4.85 22.43 41.36
N LEU A 78 5.44 22.12 42.51
CA LEU A 78 5.56 23.08 43.61
C LEU A 78 6.37 24.32 43.20
N TYR A 79 7.49 24.13 42.48
CA TYR A 79 8.31 25.23 41.98
C TYR A 79 7.54 26.11 40.99
N VAL A 80 6.84 25.49 40.03
CA VAL A 80 6.03 26.20 39.03
C VAL A 80 4.93 27.01 39.72
N ARG A 81 4.19 26.39 40.64
CA ARG A 81 3.13 27.07 41.41
C ARG A 81 3.68 28.22 42.24
N ARG A 82 4.85 28.07 42.86
CA ARG A 82 5.41 29.06 43.78
C ARG A 82 6.17 30.20 43.10
N ASN A 83 6.78 29.97 41.94
CA ASN A 83 7.69 30.95 41.32
C ASN A 83 7.22 31.46 39.97
N ILE A 84 6.60 30.61 39.14
CA ILE A 84 6.21 30.97 37.77
C ILE A 84 4.78 31.49 37.74
N VAL A 85 3.88 30.81 38.46
CA VAL A 85 2.44 31.10 38.43
C VAL A 85 1.98 31.93 39.63
N ALA A 86 2.79 31.98 40.70
CA ALA A 86 2.49 32.81 41.86
C ALA A 86 2.58 34.28 41.49
N VAL A 87 1.52 35.03 41.83
CA VAL A 87 1.55 36.49 41.82
C VAL A 87 2.07 36.94 43.17
N PRO A 88 3.09 37.82 43.24
CA PRO A 88 3.57 38.36 44.51
C PRO A 88 2.44 39.06 45.29
N ASP A 89 2.36 38.84 46.60
CA ASP A 89 1.27 39.34 47.46
C ASP A 89 1.01 40.86 47.32
N ALA A 90 2.06 41.64 47.06
CA ALA A 90 1.97 43.09 46.87
C ALA A 90 1.22 43.51 45.59
N LEU A 91 1.13 42.64 44.59
CA LEU A 91 0.52 42.93 43.28
C LEU A 91 -0.77 42.14 43.06
N VAL A 92 -1.24 41.39 44.07
CA VAL A 92 -2.43 40.53 43.94
C VAL A 92 -3.66 41.36 43.61
N ASP A 93 -3.84 42.50 44.28
CA ASP A 93 -5.01 43.36 44.06
C ASP A 93 -4.97 44.07 42.70
N GLU A 94 -3.79 44.55 42.27
CA GLU A 94 -3.60 45.17 40.95
C GLU A 94 -3.80 44.16 39.80
N VAL A 95 -3.27 42.94 39.94
CA VAL A 95 -3.46 41.88 38.95
C VAL A 95 -4.89 41.37 38.94
N ALA A 96 -5.56 41.33 40.11
CA ALA A 96 -6.98 41.01 40.19
C ALA A 96 -7.84 42.08 39.50
N GLN A 97 -7.52 43.36 39.67
CA GLN A 97 -8.16 44.46 38.96
C GLN A 97 -7.92 44.37 37.45
N ILE A 98 -6.68 44.15 36.99
CA ILE A 98 -6.38 43.98 35.56
C ILE A 98 -7.12 42.76 34.95
N ARG A 99 -7.28 41.68 35.72
CA ARG A 99 -8.04 40.49 35.28
C ARG A 99 -9.54 40.76 35.23
N ALA A 100 -10.08 41.49 36.21
CA ALA A 100 -11.47 41.91 36.22
C ALA A 100 -11.76 42.88 35.07
N GLU A 101 -10.91 43.89 34.84
CA GLU A 101 -11.01 44.82 33.72
C GLU A 101 -10.92 44.14 32.36
N LYS A 102 -10.11 43.08 32.21
CA LYS A 102 -10.08 42.28 30.98
C LYS A 102 -11.35 41.46 30.78
N GLN A 103 -11.91 40.88 31.84
CA GLN A 103 -13.19 40.17 31.77
C GLN A 103 -14.36 41.10 31.50
N GLU A 104 -14.33 42.33 32.03
CA GLU A 104 -15.33 43.35 31.72
C GLU A 104 -15.14 43.90 30.31
N LYS A 105 -13.92 44.11 29.81
CA LYS A 105 -13.70 44.52 28.40
C LYS A 105 -14.14 43.49 27.37
N ASP A 106 -14.06 42.20 27.69
CA ASP A 106 -14.63 41.13 26.85
C ASP A 106 -16.16 41.03 26.99
N GLY A 107 -16.77 41.66 28.01
CA GLY A 107 -18.21 41.64 28.28
C GLY A 107 -18.96 42.95 28.02
N ASP A 108 -18.26 44.08 27.90
CA ASP A 108 -18.84 45.42 28.00
C ASP A 108 -18.50 46.32 26.80
N GLN A 109 -18.60 45.77 25.59
CA GLN A 109 -18.74 46.54 24.33
C GLN A 109 -20.11 47.26 24.23
N SER A 110 -20.67 47.77 25.34
CA SER A 110 -22.04 48.30 25.35
C SER A 110 -22.21 49.77 25.71
N ASN A 111 -21.20 50.50 26.23
CA ASN A 111 -21.41 51.90 26.62
C ASN A 111 -20.18 52.80 26.52
N ALA A 112 -20.06 53.59 25.43
CA ALA A 112 -19.38 54.89 25.44
C ALA A 112 -19.72 55.72 24.18
N ALA A 113 -20.88 56.38 24.19
CA ALA A 113 -21.40 57.23 23.11
C ALA A 113 -20.70 58.61 22.97
N ALA A 114 -19.36 58.67 22.96
CA ALA A 114 -18.66 59.96 22.82
C ALA A 114 -17.33 59.93 22.03
N GLN A 115 -16.97 58.82 21.39
CA GLN A 115 -15.79 58.69 20.49
C GLN A 115 -16.18 58.28 19.06
N GLU A 116 -17.41 58.57 18.65
CA GLU A 116 -18.09 58.00 17.47
C GLU A 116 -17.53 58.35 16.08
N THR A 117 -16.47 59.15 15.93
CA THR A 117 -15.98 59.53 14.59
C THR A 117 -14.68 58.88 14.17
N GLU A 118 -13.77 58.55 15.10
CA GLU A 118 -12.58 57.73 14.81
C GLU A 118 -12.82 56.24 15.09
N ASP A 119 -13.63 55.91 16.11
CA ASP A 119 -13.97 54.51 16.42
C ASP A 119 -14.86 53.87 15.34
N MET A 120 -15.69 54.62 14.60
CA MET A 120 -16.47 54.05 13.50
C MET A 120 -15.62 53.50 12.34
N ALA A 121 -14.41 54.05 12.13
CA ALA A 121 -13.47 53.53 11.15
C ALA A 121 -12.69 52.29 11.66
N LEU A 122 -12.51 52.18 12.98
CA LEU A 122 -11.90 51.02 13.63
C LEU A 122 -12.91 49.88 13.83
N LEU A 123 -14.14 50.18 14.25
CA LEU A 123 -15.29 49.26 14.32
C LEU A 123 -15.56 48.63 12.95
N THR A 124 -15.55 49.41 11.85
CA THR A 124 -15.72 48.83 10.51
C THR A 124 -14.53 47.95 10.07
N ARG A 125 -13.36 48.09 10.70
CA ARG A 125 -12.21 47.19 10.49
C ARG A 125 -12.31 45.96 11.39
N GLU A 126 -12.66 46.13 12.66
CA GLU A 126 -12.89 45.05 13.63
C GLU A 126 -14.05 44.16 13.18
N GLU A 127 -15.18 44.72 12.74
CA GLU A 127 -16.30 43.99 12.14
C GLU A 127 -15.89 43.22 10.87
N ARG A 128 -14.95 43.75 10.08
CA ARG A 128 -14.40 43.02 8.93
C ARG A 128 -13.51 41.88 9.38
N GLU A 129 -12.69 42.10 10.40
CA GLU A 129 -11.83 41.09 10.99
C GLU A 129 -12.68 39.97 11.64
N GLU A 130 -13.74 40.31 12.38
CA GLU A 130 -14.73 39.37 12.92
C GLU A 130 -15.42 38.57 11.83
N ARG A 131 -15.92 39.23 10.77
CA ARG A 131 -16.51 38.51 9.63
C ARG A 131 -15.50 37.59 8.94
N THR A 132 -14.22 37.97 8.85
CA THR A 132 -13.20 37.07 8.30
C THR A 132 -12.92 35.89 9.24
N LEU A 133 -12.92 36.11 10.55
CA LEU A 133 -12.76 35.05 11.55
C LEU A 133 -13.95 34.09 11.56
N ASP A 134 -15.17 34.62 11.44
CA ASP A 134 -16.39 33.82 11.33
C ASP A 134 -16.39 32.97 10.06
N ASN A 135 -16.02 33.56 8.91
CA ASN A 135 -15.88 32.81 7.67
C ASN A 135 -14.80 31.72 7.78
N GLN A 136 -13.68 32.00 8.46
CA GLN A 136 -12.64 31.00 8.72
C GLN A 136 -13.12 29.90 9.67
N LEU A 137 -13.88 30.24 10.70
CA LEU A 137 -14.49 29.29 11.64
C LEU A 137 -15.50 28.40 10.94
N GLU A 138 -16.35 28.95 10.08
CA GLU A 138 -17.29 28.17 9.26
C GLU A 138 -16.56 27.25 8.30
N ALA A 139 -15.52 27.74 7.61
CA ALA A 139 -14.69 26.92 6.73
C ALA A 139 -13.99 25.78 7.50
N LEU A 140 -13.49 26.05 8.71
CA LEU A 140 -12.89 25.03 9.57
C LEU A 140 -13.93 24.03 10.08
N ARG A 141 -15.13 24.47 10.44
CA ARG A 141 -16.24 23.57 10.84
C ARG A 141 -16.65 22.66 9.70
N LEU A 142 -16.71 23.16 8.46
CA LEU A 142 -16.98 22.35 7.27
C LEU A 142 -15.86 21.33 7.03
N LYS A 143 -14.60 21.76 7.07
CA LYS A 143 -13.45 20.83 6.97
C LYS A 143 -13.45 19.75 8.05
N LEU A 144 -13.81 20.10 9.29
CA LEU A 144 -13.90 19.15 10.39
C LEU A 144 -15.00 18.10 10.12
N ARG A 145 -16.16 18.52 9.60
CA ARG A 145 -17.23 17.58 9.17
C ARG A 145 -16.77 16.66 8.05
N GLU A 146 -16.08 17.19 7.04
CA GLU A 146 -15.51 16.41 5.93
C GLU A 146 -14.49 15.39 6.43
N LEU A 147 -13.56 15.81 7.29
CA LEU A 147 -12.56 14.92 7.90
C LEU A 147 -13.19 13.88 8.82
N THR A 148 -14.27 14.22 9.51
CA THR A 148 -15.01 13.26 10.34
C THR A 148 -15.68 12.21 9.47
N ALA A 149 -16.31 12.63 8.36
CA ALA A 149 -16.91 11.71 7.41
C ALA A 149 -15.86 10.83 6.72
N SER A 150 -14.68 11.37 6.38
CA SER A 150 -13.60 10.57 5.81
C SER A 150 -13.03 9.57 6.81
N ASN A 151 -12.84 9.96 8.08
CA ASN A 151 -12.41 9.05 9.14
C ASN A 151 -13.41 7.92 9.35
N GLN A 152 -14.72 8.20 9.37
CA GLN A 152 -15.75 7.17 9.47
C GLN A 152 -15.70 6.19 8.28
N ARG A 153 -15.46 6.69 7.06
CA ARG A 153 -15.29 5.82 5.88
C ARG A 153 -14.05 4.92 6.03
N LEU A 154 -12.92 5.49 6.43
CA LEU A 154 -11.68 4.74 6.66
C LEU A 154 -11.84 3.69 7.76
N GLU A 155 -12.58 3.97 8.82
CA GLU A 155 -12.89 2.98 9.86
C GLU A 155 -13.72 1.81 9.32
N MET A 156 -14.68 2.09 8.45
CA MET A 156 -15.49 1.04 7.81
C MET A 156 -14.67 0.20 6.83
N GLU A 157 -13.79 0.84 6.06
CA GLU A 157 -12.83 0.14 5.18
C GLU A 157 -11.86 -0.73 5.98
N LYS A 158 -11.34 -0.22 7.11
CA LYS A 158 -10.49 -0.99 8.02
C LYS A 158 -11.22 -2.22 8.53
N LYS A 159 -12.46 -2.08 9.00
CA LYS A 159 -13.28 -3.22 9.46
C LYS A 159 -13.52 -4.24 8.35
N ALA A 160 -13.77 -3.79 7.12
CA ALA A 160 -13.93 -4.68 5.97
C ALA A 160 -12.63 -5.42 5.62
N LEU A 161 -11.49 -4.74 5.69
CA LEU A 161 -10.17 -5.36 5.51
C LEU A 161 -9.84 -6.36 6.61
N ASP A 162 -10.16 -6.06 7.86
CA ASP A 162 -9.97 -6.98 9.00
C ASP A 162 -10.82 -8.25 8.82
N GLN A 163 -12.08 -8.11 8.42
CA GLN A 163 -12.95 -9.25 8.10
C GLN A 163 -12.40 -10.08 6.94
N ARG A 164 -11.93 -9.44 5.87
CA ARG A 164 -11.31 -10.13 4.73
C ARG A 164 -10.03 -10.85 5.14
N THR A 165 -9.24 -10.24 6.01
CA THR A 165 -8.00 -10.83 6.54
C THR A 165 -8.31 -12.05 7.40
N GLN A 166 -9.31 -11.98 8.28
CA GLN A 166 -9.79 -13.13 9.06
C GLN A 166 -10.31 -14.25 8.15
N HIS A 167 -11.03 -13.90 7.08
CA HIS A 167 -11.51 -14.87 6.10
C HIS A 167 -10.34 -15.57 5.38
N PHE A 168 -9.32 -14.82 4.97
CA PHE A 168 -8.11 -15.40 4.38
C PHE A 168 -7.33 -16.27 5.38
N GLN A 169 -7.19 -15.84 6.63
CA GLN A 169 -6.59 -16.65 7.68
C GLN A 169 -7.39 -17.95 7.89
N GLY A 170 -8.72 -17.88 7.81
CA GLY A 170 -9.59 -19.06 7.83
C GLY A 170 -9.31 -20.02 6.68
N PHE A 171 -9.15 -19.52 5.45
CA PHE A 171 -8.75 -20.36 4.32
C PHE A 171 -7.36 -20.95 4.47
N VAL A 172 -6.39 -20.14 4.91
CA VAL A 172 -5.02 -20.64 5.15
C VAL A 172 -5.04 -21.74 6.21
N ALA A 173 -5.80 -21.59 7.29
CA ALA A 173 -5.96 -22.62 8.30
C ALA A 173 -6.65 -23.89 7.75
N GLN A 174 -7.67 -23.73 6.89
CA GLN A 174 -8.31 -24.86 6.21
C GLN A 174 -7.38 -25.57 5.23
N VAL A 175 -6.40 -24.88 4.65
CA VAL A 175 -5.45 -25.43 3.68
C VAL A 175 -4.14 -25.85 4.34
N ALA A 176 -3.89 -25.47 5.59
CA ALA A 176 -2.67 -25.77 6.34
C ALA A 176 -2.37 -27.28 6.42
N PHE A 177 -3.38 -28.14 6.39
CA PHE A 177 -3.16 -29.59 6.35
C PHE A 177 -2.42 -30.06 5.08
N LEU A 178 -2.45 -29.28 3.99
CA LEU A 178 -1.69 -29.57 2.76
C LEU A 178 -0.18 -29.38 2.96
N ASP A 179 0.24 -28.52 3.88
CA ASP A 179 1.67 -28.36 4.21
C ASP A 179 2.21 -29.60 4.95
N ASP A 180 1.34 -30.33 5.66
CA ASP A 180 1.67 -31.59 6.35
C ASP A 180 1.55 -32.83 5.44
N VAL A 181 1.13 -32.68 4.18
CA VAL A 181 1.05 -33.81 3.25
C VAL A 181 2.47 -34.20 2.81
N PRO A 182 2.89 -35.46 2.99
CA PRO A 182 4.23 -35.88 2.62
C PRO A 182 4.53 -35.62 1.14
N GLU A 183 5.72 -35.13 0.82
CA GLU A 183 6.18 -34.88 -0.56
C GLU A 183 6.10 -36.15 -1.45
N GLN A 184 6.15 -37.33 -0.85
CA GLN A 184 5.98 -38.62 -1.53
C GLN A 184 4.59 -38.78 -2.16
N THR A 185 3.57 -38.13 -1.60
CA THR A 185 2.19 -38.10 -2.11
C THR A 185 1.95 -36.95 -3.09
N ILE A 186 2.65 -35.83 -2.93
CA ILE A 186 2.51 -34.63 -3.79
C ILE A 186 3.32 -34.79 -5.09
N SER A 187 4.50 -35.40 -5.03
CA SER A 187 5.39 -35.54 -6.19
C SER A 187 4.82 -36.37 -7.35
N PRO A 188 4.06 -37.46 -7.15
CA PRO A 188 3.39 -38.16 -8.24
C PRO A 188 2.29 -37.30 -8.86
N LEU A 189 1.51 -36.58 -8.06
CA LEU A 189 0.45 -35.66 -8.54
C LEU A 189 1.03 -34.53 -9.39
N LYS A 190 2.11 -33.90 -8.91
CA LYS A 190 2.83 -32.86 -9.64
C LYS A 190 3.41 -33.39 -10.96
N ARG A 191 4.05 -34.56 -10.94
CA ARG A 191 4.53 -35.25 -12.15
C ARG A 191 3.38 -35.56 -13.11
N THR A 192 2.25 -36.08 -12.63
CA THR A 192 1.11 -36.34 -13.51
C THR A 192 0.57 -35.07 -14.16
N ALA A 193 0.50 -33.95 -13.44
CA ALA A 193 0.08 -32.68 -14.00
C ALA A 193 1.06 -32.18 -15.09
N GLU A 194 2.38 -32.24 -14.82
CA GLU A 194 3.42 -31.89 -15.79
C GLU A 194 3.37 -32.79 -17.04
N HIS A 195 3.13 -34.10 -16.86
CA HIS A 195 2.99 -35.04 -17.96
C HIS A 195 1.72 -34.79 -18.78
N ILE A 196 0.60 -34.42 -18.14
CA ILE A 196 -0.65 -34.04 -18.82
C ILE A 196 -0.44 -32.77 -19.64
N SER A 197 0.23 -31.76 -19.10
CA SER A 197 0.57 -30.54 -19.84
C SER A 197 1.47 -30.84 -21.03
N ALA A 198 2.52 -31.64 -20.85
CA ALA A 198 3.41 -32.04 -21.94
C ALA A 198 2.70 -32.85 -23.04
N LEU A 199 1.74 -33.70 -22.65
CA LEU A 199 0.92 -34.48 -23.58
C LEU A 199 -0.04 -33.58 -24.36
N HIS A 200 -0.63 -32.57 -23.72
CA HIS A 200 -1.46 -31.57 -24.40
C HIS A 200 -0.66 -30.77 -25.44
N ASP A 201 0.54 -30.31 -25.07
CA ASP A 201 1.44 -29.62 -26.01
C ASP A 201 1.86 -30.52 -27.19
N ALA A 202 2.06 -31.82 -26.94
CA ALA A 202 2.36 -32.79 -27.98
C ALA A 202 1.17 -32.98 -28.96
N PHE A 203 -0.07 -32.99 -28.45
CA PHE A 203 -1.26 -33.04 -29.30
C PHE A 203 -1.40 -31.79 -30.17
N LEU A 204 -1.20 -30.60 -29.61
CA LEU A 204 -1.22 -29.36 -30.40
C LEU A 204 -0.15 -29.36 -31.50
N LYS A 205 1.05 -29.88 -31.21
CA LYS A 205 2.10 -30.05 -32.23
C LYS A 205 1.70 -31.06 -33.28
N MET A 206 1.10 -32.19 -32.91
CA MET A 206 0.60 -33.18 -33.87
C MET A 206 -0.46 -32.59 -34.80
N ASP A 207 -1.41 -31.82 -34.27
CA ASP A 207 -2.43 -31.17 -35.08
C ASP A 207 -1.80 -30.18 -36.08
N SER A 208 -0.78 -29.43 -35.65
CA SER A 208 -0.04 -28.52 -36.52
C SER A 208 0.73 -29.26 -37.63
N ILE A 209 1.34 -30.41 -37.31
CA ILE A 209 2.06 -31.26 -38.26
C ILE A 209 1.08 -31.87 -39.27
N GLN A 210 -0.09 -32.31 -38.80
CA GLN A 210 -1.14 -32.85 -39.67
C GLN A 210 -1.63 -31.78 -40.66
N ALA A 211 -1.88 -30.56 -40.19
CA ALA A 211 -2.27 -29.45 -41.05
C ALA A 211 -1.20 -29.14 -42.11
N ALA A 212 0.09 -29.16 -41.73
CA ALA A 212 1.20 -28.96 -42.67
C ALA A 212 1.30 -30.09 -43.71
N LEU A 213 1.19 -31.36 -43.29
CA LEU A 213 1.18 -32.52 -44.18
C LEU A 213 0.00 -32.49 -45.17
N GLU A 214 -1.18 -32.08 -44.71
CA GLU A 214 -2.35 -31.93 -45.58
C GLU A 214 -2.12 -30.84 -46.64
N GLU A 215 -1.50 -29.72 -46.26
CA GLU A 215 -1.17 -28.65 -47.20
C GLU A 215 -0.07 -29.07 -48.19
N ASP A 216 0.99 -29.73 -47.73
CA ASP A 216 2.03 -30.30 -48.61
C ASP A 216 1.44 -31.31 -49.59
N THR A 217 0.50 -32.15 -49.14
CA THR A 217 -0.21 -33.10 -50.01
C THR A 217 -1.04 -32.37 -51.06
N ARG A 218 -1.70 -31.27 -50.70
CA ARG A 218 -2.44 -30.41 -51.66
C ARG A 218 -1.49 -29.76 -52.66
N GLN A 219 -0.35 -29.23 -52.20
CA GLN A 219 0.67 -28.62 -53.06
C GLN A 219 1.28 -29.64 -54.02
N PHE A 220 1.61 -30.83 -53.55
CA PHE A 220 2.11 -31.92 -54.39
C PHE A 220 1.09 -32.32 -55.47
N LYS A 221 -0.20 -32.44 -55.11
CA LYS A 221 -1.27 -32.70 -56.09
C LYS A 221 -1.36 -31.58 -57.13
N LYS A 222 -1.32 -30.31 -56.71
CA LYS A 222 -1.31 -29.14 -57.62
C LYS A 222 -0.10 -29.19 -58.57
N SER A 223 1.10 -29.42 -58.05
CA SER A 223 2.35 -29.51 -58.82
C SER A 223 2.32 -30.65 -59.83
N LYS A 224 1.83 -31.84 -59.43
CA LYS A 224 1.67 -33.01 -60.31
C LYS A 224 0.69 -32.75 -61.45
N VAL A 225 -0.41 -32.03 -61.21
CA VAL A 225 -1.36 -31.64 -62.25
C VAL A 225 -0.72 -30.63 -63.21
N ALA A 226 0.00 -29.64 -62.69
CA ALA A 226 0.70 -28.65 -63.51
C ALA A 226 1.77 -29.28 -64.42
N THR A 227 2.58 -30.21 -63.89
CA THR A 227 3.58 -30.96 -64.68
C THR A 227 2.92 -31.86 -65.72
N ARG A 228 1.84 -32.59 -65.38
CA ARG A 228 1.08 -33.37 -66.39
C ARG A 228 0.53 -32.48 -67.50
N GLY A 229 0.06 -31.28 -67.17
CA GLY A 229 -0.38 -30.28 -68.16
C GLY A 229 0.76 -29.83 -69.07
N SER A 230 1.93 -29.56 -68.48
CA SER A 230 3.16 -29.20 -69.22
C SER A 230 3.62 -30.31 -70.18
N PHE A 231 3.75 -31.55 -69.69
CA PHE A 231 4.12 -32.70 -70.53
C PHE A 231 3.11 -32.95 -71.66
N ARG A 232 1.81 -32.79 -71.39
CA ARG A 232 0.77 -32.94 -72.42
C ARG A 232 0.87 -31.84 -73.47
N ASN A 233 1.17 -30.60 -73.09
CA ASN A 233 1.39 -29.50 -74.02
C ASN A 233 2.68 -29.69 -74.83
N LEU A 234 3.75 -30.17 -74.20
CA LEU A 234 5.01 -30.50 -74.87
C LEU A 234 4.80 -31.61 -75.90
N HIS A 235 4.06 -32.66 -75.54
CA HIS A 235 3.73 -33.77 -76.44
C HIS A 235 2.85 -33.33 -77.60
N LYS A 236 1.86 -32.44 -77.38
CA LYS A 236 1.07 -31.82 -78.46
C LYS A 236 1.92 -30.99 -79.42
N ARG A 237 2.82 -30.17 -78.88
CA ARG A 237 3.76 -29.38 -79.71
C ARG A 237 4.69 -30.26 -80.50
N PHE A 238 5.20 -31.33 -79.89
CA PHE A 238 6.06 -32.30 -80.55
C PHE A 238 5.31 -33.02 -81.68
N THR A 239 4.10 -33.54 -81.42
CA THR A 239 3.28 -34.21 -82.44
C THR A 239 2.85 -33.29 -83.58
N ALA A 240 2.49 -32.03 -83.29
CA ALA A 240 2.21 -31.03 -84.32
C ALA A 240 3.45 -30.76 -85.20
N ARG A 241 4.62 -30.57 -84.58
CA ARG A 241 5.88 -30.34 -85.30
C ARG A 241 6.31 -31.54 -86.15
N THR A 242 6.11 -32.77 -85.66
CA THR A 242 6.38 -33.98 -86.46
C THR A 242 5.36 -34.19 -87.57
N ALA A 243 4.12 -33.71 -87.42
CA ALA A 243 3.11 -33.78 -88.48
C ALA A 243 3.34 -32.73 -89.59
N GLU A 244 3.92 -31.58 -89.26
CA GLU A 244 4.41 -30.60 -90.24
C GLU A 244 5.68 -31.09 -90.98
N MET A 245 6.45 -31.98 -90.35
CA MET A 245 7.66 -32.58 -90.92
C MET A 245 7.36 -33.87 -91.69
N THR A 246 6.64 -33.77 -92.81
CA THR A 246 6.57 -34.85 -93.81
C THR A 246 7.71 -34.74 -94.81
N TYR A 247 8.84 -35.40 -94.54
CA TYR A 247 9.93 -35.59 -95.50
C TYR A 247 9.45 -36.48 -96.63
N ARG A 248 9.35 -35.94 -97.84
CA ARG A 248 8.96 -36.75 -99.02
C ARG A 248 10.08 -36.85 -100.05
N THR A 249 11.14 -36.06 -99.92
CA THR A 249 12.29 -36.08 -100.85
C THR A 249 13.61 -36.12 -100.09
N THR A 250 14.67 -36.55 -100.77
CA THR A 250 16.04 -36.59 -100.22
C THR A 250 16.63 -35.21 -99.93
N GLU A 251 16.11 -34.17 -100.60
CA GLU A 251 16.51 -32.77 -100.41
C GLU A 251 16.04 -32.22 -99.04
N ASP A 252 14.87 -32.65 -98.56
CA ASP A 252 14.34 -32.24 -97.25
C ASP A 252 15.22 -32.76 -96.08
N LEU A 253 15.94 -33.87 -96.28
CA LEU A 253 16.87 -34.44 -95.29
C LEU A 253 18.19 -33.66 -95.22
N GLU A 254 18.66 -33.13 -96.34
CA GLU A 254 19.86 -32.27 -96.39
C GLU A 254 19.59 -30.90 -95.74
N GLU A 255 18.39 -30.37 -95.92
CA GLU A 255 17.96 -29.13 -95.26
C GLU A 255 17.83 -29.30 -93.73
N LEU A 256 17.47 -30.51 -93.26
CA LEU A 256 17.46 -30.81 -91.83
C LEU A 256 18.87 -30.91 -91.26
N HIS A 257 19.77 -31.58 -91.97
CA HIS A 257 21.17 -31.74 -91.54
C HIS A 257 21.88 -30.38 -91.42
N SER A 258 21.63 -29.46 -92.34
CA SER A 258 22.16 -28.10 -92.26
C SER A 258 21.55 -27.25 -91.12
N LYS A 259 20.25 -27.40 -90.83
CA LYS A 259 19.59 -26.75 -89.69
C LYS A 259 20.02 -27.32 -88.33
N LEU A 260 20.37 -28.60 -88.24
CA LEU A 260 20.91 -29.24 -87.02
C LEU A 260 22.38 -28.88 -86.75
N LEU A 261 23.16 -28.61 -87.79
CA LEU A 261 24.55 -28.13 -87.67
C LEU A 261 24.65 -26.65 -87.24
N THR A 262 23.54 -25.91 -87.27
CA THR A 262 23.47 -24.48 -86.93
C THR A 262 22.70 -24.19 -85.63
N MET A 263 22.19 -25.21 -84.96
CA MET A 263 21.70 -25.15 -83.56
C MET A 263 22.76 -25.60 -82.58
#